data_AF-A0A182E1W1-F1
#
_entry.id   AF-A0A182E1W1-F1
#
_cell.length_a   1.000
_cell.length_b   1.000
_cell.length_c   1.000
_cell.angle_alpha   90.00
_cell.angle_beta   90.00
_cell.angle_gamma   90.00
#
_symmetry.space_group_name_H-M   'P 1'
#
loop_
_entity.id
_entity.type
_entity.pdbx_description
1 polymer ?
#
loop_
_entity_poly.entity_id
_entity_poly.type
_entity_poly.pdbx_seq_one_letter_code
_entity_poly.pdbx_strand_id
1 'polypeptide(L)'
;MRWLSVKYPWRMPLIVLCVITHAIYVNGKLKGRICAYGDMDRDLYTDIIVQDYDRLKTYFQSENGEFSEAGQDISLGSSQAVSCAVGDFNGDSVPDILVSRKIPIGGKGYESTVYIFSYNAYKPIPLNATLLDELAVMDINGDGISDVVGFLNNTSLFCRLGSATGNFSSCEHFFNASGNISYIVPYERFLHSFVDINGDLSAEIIFGTKVDNRLKMQAWRRISNELWELDHALIADLSAESCPTNYFGAVLFADFDADGVVDIGLPCCADSTCRKVSVINMWNHNIGAWQDFHITGLEGSDLVSKKDEGNVVFRVGDFSLDGYPDLIALVREKTQNPMILENVPCTDCISNASRRFELRTSPRLIQPADVSLGQIQLASFFDLKEDGTLDVLLEYKDADQSMAVDFIKCEDKGDTTFLKVQVFSSSCDQFCGSTKTKIVGSQCQMPQTTHRALHTPFALFGLGRSPNFVDYVHIGSPRVPLAGSLYYGNQHYYLKQIVPNSRLIVVPPKGDGIHWQSRLYLTPSQLIKQSLMVLISVCIILLLVVVFLHYRERRADKHERQAQSHRFHFDAM
;
A
#
# COMPACT_ATOMS: atom_id res chain seq x y z
N MET A 1 -33.68 -7.63 -0.05
CA MET A 1 -33.38 -7.73 -1.51
C MET A 1 -32.89 -6.36 -1.97
N ARG A 2 -31.67 -6.27 -2.52
CA ARG A 2 -31.16 -5.10 -3.25
C ARG A 2 -30.58 -5.62 -4.58
N TRP A 3 -30.61 -4.79 -5.62
CA TRP A 3 -30.41 -5.25 -7.00
C TRP A 3 -28.93 -5.35 -7.37
N LEU A 4 -28.53 -6.50 -7.93
CA LEU A 4 -27.28 -6.67 -8.66
C LEU A 4 -27.35 -5.88 -9.98
N SER A 5 -26.54 -4.84 -10.12
CA SER A 5 -26.45 -4.06 -11.36
C SER A 5 -25.31 -4.59 -12.24
N VAL A 6 -25.61 -5.56 -13.10
CA VAL A 6 -24.67 -6.07 -14.10
C VAL A 6 -24.74 -5.18 -15.35
N LYS A 7 -23.70 -4.36 -15.59
CA LYS A 7 -23.60 -3.53 -16.79
C LYS A 7 -23.34 -4.39 -18.03
N TYR A 8 -24.36 -4.61 -18.85
CA TYR A 8 -24.20 -5.04 -20.25
C TYR A 8 -24.36 -3.84 -21.21
N PRO A 9 -23.35 -3.49 -22.03
CA PRO A 9 -23.46 -2.42 -23.00
C PRO A 9 -24.02 -2.95 -24.35
N TRP A 10 -25.30 -2.68 -24.61
CA TRP A 10 -25.89 -2.79 -25.96
C TRP A 10 -26.82 -1.61 -26.25
N ARG A 11 -26.31 -0.58 -26.97
CA ARG A 11 -27.13 0.33 -27.79
C ARG A 11 -26.28 1.08 -28.83
N MET A 12 -26.98 1.59 -29.84
CA MET A 12 -26.42 2.04 -31.13
C MET A 12 -25.55 3.30 -31.05
N PRO A 13 -24.65 3.52 -32.04
CA PRO A 13 -23.72 4.64 -32.02
C PRO A 13 -24.42 5.98 -32.21
N LEU A 14 -24.15 6.91 -31.28
CA LEU A 14 -24.30 8.34 -31.53
C LEU A 14 -22.93 8.88 -31.98
N ILE A 15 -22.88 9.59 -33.10
CA ILE A 15 -21.62 10.19 -33.59
C ILE A 15 -21.30 11.40 -32.73
N VAL A 16 -20.49 11.20 -31.69
CA VAL A 16 -19.89 12.27 -30.88
C VAL A 16 -18.59 12.71 -31.56
N LEU A 17 -18.41 14.02 -31.70
CA LEU A 17 -17.23 14.61 -32.32
C LEU A 17 -16.03 14.49 -31.36
N CYS A 18 -15.25 13.42 -31.51
CA CYS A 18 -14.09 13.17 -30.63
C CYS A 18 -12.97 14.17 -30.93
N VAL A 19 -12.71 15.08 -29.98
CA VAL A 19 -11.47 15.86 -29.97
C VAL A 19 -10.35 14.91 -29.56
N ILE A 20 -9.48 14.57 -30.50
CA ILE A 20 -8.36 13.64 -30.27
C ILE A 20 -7.25 14.36 -29.50
N THR A 21 -7.40 14.44 -28.18
CA THR A 21 -6.25 14.56 -27.28
C THR A 21 -5.33 13.38 -27.57
N HIS A 22 -4.11 13.66 -28.04
CA HIS A 22 -3.11 12.63 -28.31
C HIS A 22 -2.53 12.13 -26.99
N ALA A 23 -3.21 11.17 -26.36
CA ALA A 23 -2.62 10.38 -25.27
C ALA A 23 -1.39 9.65 -25.83
N ILE A 24 -0.20 10.07 -25.41
CA ILE A 24 1.05 9.41 -25.77
C ILE A 24 1.19 8.20 -24.85
N TYR A 25 0.70 7.05 -25.32
CA TYR A 25 0.93 5.75 -24.67
C TYR A 25 2.42 5.48 -24.58
N VAL A 26 2.94 5.32 -23.36
CA VAL A 26 4.36 5.07 -23.14
C VAL A 26 4.63 3.58 -23.29
N ASN A 27 4.70 3.11 -24.54
CA ASN A 27 5.12 1.77 -24.90
C ASN A 27 6.65 1.58 -24.72
N GLY A 28 7.11 1.70 -23.47
CA GLY A 28 8.52 1.57 -23.09
C GLY A 28 8.79 2.03 -21.65
N LYS A 29 10.06 1.94 -21.22
CA LYS A 29 10.52 2.40 -19.90
C LYS A 29 10.17 3.88 -19.64
N LEU A 30 9.66 4.20 -18.44
CA LEU A 30 9.46 5.60 -18.03
C LEU A 30 10.84 6.23 -17.80
N LYS A 31 11.02 7.50 -18.18
CA LYS A 31 12.30 8.21 -18.01
C LYS A 31 12.30 9.03 -16.73
N GLY A 32 13.41 8.97 -15.99
CA GLY A 32 13.61 9.71 -14.75
C GLY A 32 13.68 8.83 -13.51
N ARG A 33 13.53 9.47 -12.34
CA ARG A 33 13.66 8.87 -10.99
C ARG A 33 12.29 8.86 -10.31
N ILE A 34 11.90 7.75 -9.67
CA ILE A 34 10.60 7.65 -8.97
C ILE A 34 10.56 8.66 -7.83
N CYS A 35 9.55 9.54 -7.80
CA CYS A 35 9.37 10.48 -6.69
C CYS A 35 8.34 9.95 -5.67
N ALA A 36 7.15 9.58 -6.16
CA ALA A 36 6.05 8.98 -5.39
C ALA A 36 5.09 8.22 -6.34
N TYR A 37 4.02 7.66 -5.79
CA TYR A 37 2.92 7.04 -6.56
C TYR A 37 1.59 7.16 -5.79
N GLY A 38 0.45 7.13 -6.47
CA GLY A 38 -0.87 7.30 -5.88
C GLY A 38 -1.99 7.31 -6.93
N ASP A 39 -3.25 7.29 -6.51
CA ASP A 39 -4.44 7.28 -7.40
C ASP A 39 -4.78 8.71 -7.85
N MET A 40 -4.01 9.26 -8.78
CA MET A 40 -3.89 10.71 -9.04
C MET A 40 -5.07 11.28 -9.85
N ASP A 41 -5.67 10.50 -10.76
CA ASP A 41 -6.89 10.92 -11.47
C ASP A 41 -8.19 10.42 -10.81
N ARG A 42 -8.07 9.40 -9.94
CA ARG A 42 -9.12 8.72 -9.16
C ARG A 42 -9.96 7.71 -9.93
N ASP A 43 -9.37 7.09 -10.95
CA ASP A 43 -9.91 5.89 -11.61
C ASP A 43 -9.68 4.58 -10.83
N LEU A 44 -8.92 4.66 -9.73
CA LEU A 44 -8.55 3.60 -8.80
C LEU A 44 -7.33 2.76 -9.20
N TYR A 45 -6.50 3.14 -10.17
CA TYR A 45 -5.19 2.49 -10.37
C TYR A 45 -4.05 3.31 -9.73
N THR A 46 -2.98 2.63 -9.28
CA THR A 46 -1.84 3.35 -8.69
C THR A 46 -1.00 4.00 -9.79
N ASP A 47 -1.06 5.33 -9.92
CA ASP A 47 -0.26 6.13 -10.87
C ASP A 47 1.12 6.43 -10.32
N ILE A 48 2.08 6.82 -11.17
CA ILE A 48 3.47 7.07 -10.76
C ILE A 48 3.90 8.51 -11.09
N ILE A 49 4.51 9.18 -10.10
CA ILE A 49 5.13 10.50 -10.25
C ILE A 49 6.64 10.30 -10.42
N VAL A 50 7.18 10.71 -11.58
CA VAL A 50 8.59 10.54 -11.95
C VAL A 50 9.26 11.90 -12.15
N GLN A 51 10.45 12.08 -11.56
CA GLN A 51 11.31 13.23 -11.83
C GLN A 51 12.12 13.00 -13.10
N ASP A 52 11.73 13.67 -14.19
CA ASP A 52 12.45 13.76 -15.46
C ASP A 52 13.21 15.09 -15.50
N TYR A 53 14.51 15.05 -15.17
CA TYR A 53 15.39 16.21 -15.02
C TYR A 53 14.83 17.28 -14.05
N ASP A 54 14.33 18.41 -14.56
CA ASP A 54 13.78 19.52 -13.78
C ASP A 54 12.23 19.54 -13.75
N ARG A 55 11.57 18.47 -14.22
CA ARG A 55 10.12 18.28 -14.16
C ARG A 55 9.75 17.10 -13.27
N LEU A 56 8.64 17.21 -12.53
CA LEU A 56 7.86 16.04 -12.10
C LEU A 56 6.74 15.79 -13.10
N LYS A 57 6.63 14.58 -13.60
CA LYS A 57 5.58 14.13 -14.50
C LYS A 57 4.75 13.03 -13.84
N THR A 58 3.43 13.12 -13.96
CA THR A 58 2.52 12.04 -13.53
C THR A 58 2.23 11.12 -14.72
N TYR A 59 2.29 9.82 -14.48
CA TYR A 59 1.97 8.77 -15.44
C TYR A 59 0.80 7.95 -14.93
N PHE A 60 -0.36 8.09 -15.57
CA PHE A 60 -1.59 7.38 -15.22
C PHE A 60 -1.52 5.91 -15.63
N GLN A 61 -1.93 4.99 -14.74
CA GLN A 61 -1.96 3.55 -14.98
C GLN A 61 -3.32 3.10 -15.53
N SER A 62 -3.31 2.29 -16.58
CA SER A 62 -4.52 1.64 -17.10
C SER A 62 -4.77 0.25 -16.51
N GLU A 63 -5.99 -0.28 -16.69
CA GLU A 63 -6.39 -1.65 -16.30
C GLU A 63 -5.47 -2.78 -16.81
N ASN A 64 -4.66 -2.51 -17.86
CA ASN A 64 -3.73 -3.48 -18.44
C ASN A 64 -2.28 -3.34 -17.91
N GLY A 65 -2.02 -2.38 -17.01
CA GLY A 65 -0.66 -2.09 -16.53
C GLY A 65 0.22 -1.37 -17.56
N GLU A 66 -0.42 -0.62 -18.48
CA GLU A 66 0.25 0.33 -19.38
C GLU A 66 0.10 1.75 -18.83
N PHE A 67 1.13 2.58 -19.02
CA PHE A 67 1.20 3.96 -18.51
C PHE A 67 1.05 5.01 -19.61
N SER A 68 0.40 6.13 -19.29
CA SER A 68 0.27 7.31 -20.18
C SER A 68 0.59 8.61 -19.45
N GLU A 69 1.24 9.56 -20.11
CA GLU A 69 1.63 10.83 -19.47
C GLU A 69 0.42 11.74 -19.27
N ALA A 70 0.18 12.20 -18.03
CA ALA A 70 -0.99 13.00 -17.64
C ALA A 70 -1.13 14.35 -18.39
N GLY A 71 -0.04 14.83 -19.00
CA GLY A 71 0.01 16.11 -19.71
C GLY A 71 -0.05 17.34 -18.80
N GLN A 72 0.00 17.16 -17.47
CA GLN A 72 0.32 18.20 -16.49
C GLN A 72 1.62 17.81 -15.81
N ASP A 73 2.50 18.79 -15.62
CA ASP A 73 3.80 18.58 -14.99
C ASP A 73 4.12 19.71 -14.01
N ILE A 74 5.05 19.45 -13.09
CA ILE A 74 5.54 20.45 -12.12
C ILE A 74 6.96 20.84 -12.55
N SER A 75 7.16 22.12 -12.89
CA SER A 75 8.51 22.66 -13.04
C SER A 75 9.17 22.87 -11.67
N LEU A 76 10.26 22.14 -11.44
CA LEU A 76 11.07 22.20 -10.22
C LEU A 76 12.13 23.32 -10.26
N GLY A 77 12.40 23.87 -11.45
CA GLY A 77 13.42 24.91 -11.67
C GLY A 77 14.87 24.49 -11.40
N SER A 78 15.12 23.20 -11.16
CA SER A 78 16.44 22.62 -10.91
C SER A 78 16.36 21.10 -11.08
N SER A 79 17.40 20.51 -11.68
CA SER A 79 17.56 19.07 -11.89
C SER A 79 18.11 18.31 -10.69
N GLN A 80 18.23 18.97 -9.53
CA GLN A 80 18.55 18.31 -8.27
C GLN A 80 17.46 17.33 -7.88
N ALA A 81 17.86 16.12 -7.46
CA ALA A 81 16.94 15.09 -6.97
C ALA A 81 16.09 15.60 -5.80
N VAL A 82 14.77 15.37 -5.87
CA VAL A 82 13.79 15.64 -4.80
C VAL A 82 13.21 14.36 -4.22
N SER A 83 12.43 14.48 -3.15
CA SER A 83 11.57 13.44 -2.59
C SER A 83 10.13 13.96 -2.62
N CYS A 84 9.14 13.09 -2.86
CA CYS A 84 7.75 13.49 -2.97
C CYS A 84 6.85 12.66 -2.05
N ALA A 85 5.74 13.26 -1.60
CA ALA A 85 4.60 12.56 -1.03
C ALA A 85 3.33 12.91 -1.81
N VAL A 86 2.40 11.97 -1.90
CA VAL A 86 1.01 12.24 -2.28
C VAL A 86 0.16 12.44 -1.01
N GLY A 87 -0.77 13.40 -1.05
CA GLY A 87 -1.73 13.68 0.04
C GLY A 87 -2.91 14.52 -0.45
N ASP A 88 -3.90 14.77 0.40
CA ASP A 88 -5.06 15.65 0.16
C ASP A 88 -4.93 16.87 1.09
N PHE A 89 -4.10 17.86 0.73
CA PHE A 89 -3.76 18.99 1.62
C PHE A 89 -4.85 20.07 1.68
N ASN A 90 -5.90 19.94 0.86
CA ASN A 90 -7.01 20.87 0.77
C ASN A 90 -8.39 20.28 1.12
N GLY A 91 -8.53 18.96 1.27
CA GLY A 91 -9.79 18.29 1.60
C GLY A 91 -10.84 18.25 0.47
N ASP A 92 -10.45 18.48 -0.79
CA ASP A 92 -11.30 18.36 -1.99
C ASP A 92 -11.27 16.95 -2.61
N SER A 93 -10.46 16.06 -2.03
CA SER A 93 -10.31 14.66 -2.45
C SER A 93 -9.73 14.49 -3.85
N VAL A 94 -8.94 15.43 -4.34
CA VAL A 94 -7.96 15.25 -5.42
C VAL A 94 -6.55 15.16 -4.81
N PRO A 95 -5.66 14.26 -5.29
CA PRO A 95 -4.33 14.19 -4.71
C PRO A 95 -3.39 15.34 -5.14
N ASP A 96 -2.88 16.02 -4.13
CA ASP A 96 -1.83 17.02 -4.17
C ASP A 96 -0.44 16.38 -3.96
N ILE A 97 0.63 17.12 -4.28
CA ILE A 97 2.01 16.62 -4.17
C ILE A 97 2.84 17.51 -3.24
N LEU A 98 3.31 16.95 -2.11
CA LEU A 98 4.37 17.56 -1.31
C LEU A 98 5.72 17.24 -1.94
N VAL A 99 6.58 18.24 -2.14
CA VAL A 99 7.94 18.08 -2.68
C VAL A 99 8.97 18.60 -1.67
N SER A 100 9.87 17.73 -1.24
CA SER A 100 11.03 18.06 -0.38
C SER A 100 12.32 18.11 -1.22
N ARG A 101 13.04 19.24 -1.15
CA ARG A 101 14.36 19.46 -1.76
C ARG A 101 15.42 19.68 -0.70
N LYS A 102 16.55 18.99 -0.80
CA LYS A 102 17.74 19.26 0.02
C LYS A 102 18.40 20.58 -0.38
N ILE A 103 18.75 21.44 0.57
CA ILE A 103 19.31 22.77 0.27
C ILE A 103 20.70 22.64 -0.39
N PRO A 104 21.00 23.37 -1.48
CA PRO A 104 22.32 23.34 -2.12
C PRO A 104 23.48 23.89 -1.26
N ILE A 105 24.70 23.49 -1.65
CA ILE A 105 26.02 24.10 -1.37
C ILE A 105 26.10 24.97 -0.09
N GLY A 106 26.59 24.37 1.00
CA GLY A 106 26.86 25.07 2.27
C GLY A 106 25.67 25.12 3.22
N GLY A 107 24.43 25.05 2.72
CA GLY A 107 23.26 24.78 3.55
C GLY A 107 23.29 23.37 4.16
N LYS A 108 22.74 23.24 5.37
CA LYS A 108 22.24 21.96 5.90
C LYS A 108 20.72 22.00 5.87
N GLY A 109 20.09 20.85 5.65
CA GLY A 109 18.64 20.71 5.74
C GLY A 109 17.92 20.70 4.39
N TYR A 110 16.60 20.83 4.47
CA TYR A 110 15.65 20.72 3.36
C TYR A 110 14.68 21.91 3.33
N GLU A 111 14.17 22.20 2.14
CA GLU A 111 13.04 23.10 1.87
C GLU A 111 11.89 22.25 1.32
N SER A 112 10.65 22.59 1.70
CA SER A 112 9.45 21.87 1.24
C SER A 112 8.38 22.81 0.67
N THR A 113 7.76 22.36 -0.41
CA THR A 113 6.67 23.05 -1.11
C THR A 113 5.55 22.06 -1.39
N VAL A 114 4.32 22.40 -1.01
CA VAL A 114 3.13 21.65 -1.40
C VAL A 114 2.62 22.18 -2.73
N TYR A 115 2.28 21.30 -3.66
CA TYR A 115 1.73 21.61 -4.96
C TYR A 115 0.28 21.17 -5.01
N ILE A 116 -0.64 22.11 -4.86
CA ILE A 116 -2.08 21.83 -4.82
C ILE A 116 -2.64 21.74 -6.24
N PHE A 117 -3.29 20.64 -6.61
CA PHE A 117 -3.88 20.47 -7.93
C PHE A 117 -5.23 21.18 -8.02
N SER A 118 -5.33 22.22 -8.85
CA SER A 118 -6.50 23.09 -8.85
C SER A 118 -6.72 23.73 -10.22
N TYR A 119 -7.83 23.36 -10.85
CA TYR A 119 -8.20 23.73 -12.24
C TYR A 119 -7.18 23.24 -13.30
N ASN A 120 -6.83 21.95 -13.25
CA ASN A 120 -5.94 21.29 -14.21
C ASN A 120 -4.50 21.85 -14.23
N ALA A 121 -4.03 22.36 -13.08
CA ALA A 121 -2.67 22.85 -12.87
C ALA A 121 -2.27 22.75 -11.40
N TYR A 122 -0.99 22.48 -11.13
CA TYR A 122 -0.42 22.47 -9.78
C TYR A 122 -0.03 23.88 -9.33
N LYS A 123 -0.44 24.28 -8.12
CA LYS A 123 -0.16 25.59 -7.51
C LYS A 123 0.82 25.44 -6.34
N PRO A 124 2.05 26.02 -6.41
CA PRO A 124 3.03 25.89 -5.34
C PRO A 124 2.68 26.74 -4.11
N ILE A 125 2.79 26.12 -2.93
CA ILE A 125 2.65 26.72 -1.60
C ILE A 125 3.90 26.35 -0.80
N PRO A 126 4.92 27.22 -0.77
CA PRO A 126 6.14 26.99 0.00
C PRO A 126 5.87 27.03 1.50
N LEU A 127 6.40 26.06 2.25
CA LEU A 127 6.25 26.01 3.71
C LEU A 127 7.21 26.96 4.46
N ASN A 128 8.09 27.66 3.73
CA ASN A 128 8.96 28.75 4.20
C ASN A 128 9.78 28.42 5.48
N ALA A 129 10.31 27.21 5.54
CA ALA A 129 11.06 26.70 6.69
C ALA A 129 12.32 25.93 6.25
N THR A 130 13.40 26.07 7.02
CA THR A 130 14.62 25.24 6.90
C THR A 130 14.50 24.03 7.80
N LEU A 131 14.16 22.91 7.20
CA LEU A 131 13.91 21.63 7.86
C LEU A 131 15.22 20.86 8.07
N LEU A 132 15.29 19.98 9.05
CA LEU A 132 16.44 19.10 9.30
C LEU A 132 16.55 18.01 8.23
N ASP A 133 15.44 17.32 7.99
CA ASP A 133 15.26 16.21 7.05
C ASP A 133 13.92 16.39 6.28
N GLU A 134 13.47 15.36 5.56
CA GLU A 134 12.19 15.34 4.84
C GLU A 134 10.98 15.34 5.79
N LEU A 135 9.82 15.84 5.34
CA LEU A 135 8.57 15.80 6.11
C LEU A 135 7.80 14.49 5.91
N ALA A 136 7.12 14.04 6.96
CA ALA A 136 6.10 13.00 6.89
C ALA A 136 4.71 13.62 6.72
N VAL A 137 3.83 12.95 5.98
CA VAL A 137 2.43 13.34 5.72
C VAL A 137 1.48 12.44 6.51
N MET A 138 0.58 13.03 7.30
CA MET A 138 -0.37 12.30 8.15
C MET A 138 -1.55 13.21 8.58
N ASP A 139 -2.64 12.61 9.07
CA ASP A 139 -3.83 13.31 9.58
C ASP A 139 -3.65 13.61 11.10
N ILE A 140 -2.96 14.72 11.42
CA ILE A 140 -2.52 15.05 12.79
C ILE A 140 -3.71 15.48 13.66
N ASN A 141 -4.77 16.07 13.07
CA ASN A 141 -5.96 16.50 13.80
C ASN A 141 -7.17 15.55 13.69
N GLY A 142 -7.19 14.62 12.74
CA GLY A 142 -8.31 13.68 12.53
C GLY A 142 -9.45 14.25 11.66
N ASP A 143 -9.27 15.38 10.97
CA ASP A 143 -10.33 15.98 10.13
C ASP A 143 -10.43 15.33 8.73
N GLY A 144 -9.35 14.71 8.26
CA GLY A 144 -9.25 13.99 6.98
C GLY A 144 -8.58 14.77 5.85
N ILE A 145 -8.05 15.94 6.15
CA ILE A 145 -7.07 16.66 5.34
C ILE A 145 -5.67 16.11 5.71
N SER A 146 -4.75 16.15 4.77
CA SER A 146 -3.34 15.81 5.02
C SER A 146 -2.62 16.98 5.68
N ASP A 147 -1.96 16.71 6.80
CA ASP A 147 -1.06 17.62 7.48
C ASP A 147 0.41 17.22 7.22
N VAL A 148 1.36 18.04 7.64
CA VAL A 148 2.79 17.72 7.57
C VAL A 148 3.50 17.90 8.91
N VAL A 149 4.36 16.94 9.25
CA VAL A 149 5.20 16.97 10.46
C VAL A 149 6.66 16.65 10.14
N GLY A 150 7.56 17.22 10.94
CA GLY A 150 8.99 16.95 10.89
C GLY A 150 9.73 17.84 11.88
N PHE A 151 10.99 18.17 11.58
CA PHE A 151 11.84 18.95 12.47
C PHE A 151 12.53 20.10 11.75
N LEU A 152 12.68 21.23 12.42
CA LEU A 152 13.52 22.34 11.99
C LEU A 152 15.00 22.02 12.22
N ASN A 153 15.89 22.72 11.50
CA ASN A 153 17.35 22.55 11.57
C ASN A 153 17.98 22.82 12.97
N ASN A 154 17.21 23.45 13.88
CA ASN A 154 17.54 23.69 15.29
C ASN A 154 16.99 22.58 16.22
N THR A 155 16.49 21.45 15.68
CA THR A 155 15.85 20.31 16.37
C THR A 155 14.49 20.55 17.01
N SER A 156 13.86 21.72 16.90
CA SER A 156 12.46 21.88 17.34
C SER A 156 11.49 21.23 16.35
N LEU A 157 10.40 20.65 16.86
CA LEU A 157 9.28 20.13 16.08
C LEU A 157 8.77 21.19 15.08
N PHE A 158 8.38 20.74 13.89
CA PHE A 158 7.67 21.50 12.87
C PHE A 158 6.36 20.78 12.57
N CYS A 159 5.22 21.47 12.74
CA CYS A 159 3.89 20.87 12.59
C CYS A 159 2.98 21.83 11.83
N ARG A 160 2.48 21.45 10.66
CA ARG A 160 1.58 22.28 9.86
C ARG A 160 0.32 21.53 9.46
N LEU A 161 -0.83 21.97 9.98
CA LEU A 161 -2.13 21.48 9.55
C LEU A 161 -2.46 22.01 8.17
N GLY A 162 -3.07 21.17 7.31
CA GLY A 162 -3.71 21.59 6.06
C GLY A 162 -4.99 22.38 6.32
N SER A 163 -5.70 22.76 5.25
CA SER A 163 -7.05 23.34 5.38
C SER A 163 -7.82 23.37 4.06
N ALA A 164 -9.15 23.48 4.15
CA ALA A 164 -10.08 23.71 3.02
C ALA A 164 -9.82 24.99 2.18
N THR A 165 -8.74 25.72 2.45
CA THR A 165 -8.29 26.89 1.68
C THR A 165 -6.91 26.70 1.04
N GLY A 166 -6.26 25.55 1.25
CA GLY A 166 -4.86 25.29 0.87
C GLY A 166 -3.82 26.02 1.75
N ASN A 167 -4.25 26.79 2.76
CA ASN A 167 -3.33 27.43 3.70
C ASN A 167 -2.94 26.49 4.83
N PHE A 168 -1.71 26.66 5.34
CA PHE A 168 -1.16 25.85 6.43
C PHE A 168 -1.11 26.61 7.76
N SER A 169 -1.41 25.94 8.88
CA SER A 169 -1.43 26.53 10.23
C SER A 169 -0.61 25.74 11.26
N SER A 170 -0.11 26.39 12.32
CA SER A 170 0.89 25.82 13.24
C SER A 170 0.29 24.94 14.36
N CYS A 171 0.66 23.66 14.42
CA CYS A 171 0.16 22.68 15.39
C CYS A 171 1.20 22.19 16.43
N GLU A 172 2.38 22.81 16.54
CA GLU A 172 3.42 22.38 17.49
C GLU A 172 2.94 22.36 18.95
N HIS A 173 1.93 23.18 19.27
CA HIS A 173 1.32 23.25 20.59
C HIS A 173 0.51 22.01 20.99
N PHE A 174 0.09 21.16 20.04
CA PHE A 174 -0.61 19.90 20.32
C PHE A 174 0.28 18.90 21.09
N PHE A 175 1.60 19.06 21.04
CA PHE A 175 2.60 18.18 21.67
C PHE A 175 3.14 18.75 23.00
N ASN A 176 2.47 19.77 23.57
CA ASN A 176 2.93 20.52 24.75
C ASN A 176 2.11 20.23 26.02
N ALA A 177 1.60 19.01 26.18
CA ALA A 177 0.69 18.60 27.26
C ALA A 177 1.19 18.92 28.69
N SER A 178 2.52 18.91 28.89
CA SER A 178 3.19 19.12 30.19
C SER A 178 3.69 20.55 30.42
N GLY A 179 3.44 21.49 29.50
CA GLY A 179 3.87 22.90 29.60
C GLY A 179 5.38 23.14 29.43
N ASN A 180 6.15 22.06 29.27
CA ASN A 180 7.52 22.06 28.80
C ASN A 180 7.50 21.27 27.49
N ILE A 181 8.01 21.84 26.40
CA ILE A 181 8.14 21.07 25.14
C ILE A 181 9.10 19.93 25.44
N SER A 182 8.59 18.69 25.49
CA SER A 182 9.43 17.50 25.56
C SER A 182 10.46 17.62 24.46
N TYR A 183 11.75 17.58 24.79
CA TYR A 183 12.82 17.75 23.81
C TYR A 183 12.90 16.49 22.93
N ILE A 184 12.02 16.41 21.93
CA ILE A 184 12.04 15.43 20.85
C ILE A 184 13.25 15.77 19.96
N VAL A 185 14.46 15.47 20.46
CA VAL A 185 15.70 15.60 19.67
C VAL A 185 15.64 14.50 18.61
N PRO A 186 15.44 14.82 17.33
CA PRO A 186 15.23 13.81 16.30
C PRO A 186 16.50 13.01 16.06
N TYR A 187 16.34 11.74 15.72
CA TYR A 187 17.40 10.93 15.15
C TYR A 187 17.49 11.24 13.65
N GLU A 188 18.63 11.78 13.19
CA GLU A 188 18.83 12.16 11.77
C GLU A 188 18.42 11.03 10.82
N ARG A 189 17.52 11.35 9.88
CA ARG A 189 16.97 10.47 8.84
C ARG A 189 16.18 9.24 9.30
N PHE A 190 15.50 9.33 10.44
CA PHE A 190 14.52 8.33 10.85
C PHE A 190 13.20 8.48 10.06
N LEU A 191 12.53 7.37 9.74
CA LEU A 191 11.20 7.39 9.13
C LEU A 191 10.14 7.73 10.19
N HIS A 192 9.73 9.00 10.27
CA HIS A 192 8.64 9.41 11.16
C HIS A 192 7.31 8.86 10.64
N SER A 193 6.64 8.04 11.46
CA SER A 193 5.53 7.19 11.00
C SER A 193 4.24 7.42 11.77
N PHE A 194 3.12 7.09 11.13
CA PHE A 194 1.76 7.18 11.66
C PHE A 194 1.13 5.79 11.52
N VAL A 195 0.96 5.10 12.65
CA VAL A 195 0.72 3.65 12.69
C VAL A 195 0.07 3.27 14.03
N ASP A 196 -0.95 2.43 14.00
CA ASP A 196 -1.54 1.81 15.19
C ASP A 196 -0.63 0.65 15.62
N ILE A 197 0.02 0.81 16.77
CA ILE A 197 0.94 -0.20 17.36
C ILE A 197 0.36 -0.82 18.64
N ASN A 198 -0.89 -0.53 18.96
CA ASN A 198 -1.53 -0.90 20.24
C ASN A 198 -2.80 -1.76 20.04
N GLY A 199 -3.40 -1.71 18.84
CA GLY A 199 -4.58 -2.47 18.44
C GLY A 199 -5.94 -1.76 18.69
N ASP A 200 -5.95 -0.50 19.14
CA ASP A 200 -7.17 0.26 19.40
C ASP A 200 -7.85 0.86 18.16
N LEU A 201 -7.24 0.74 16.97
CA LEU A 201 -7.68 1.29 15.68
C LEU A 201 -7.53 2.82 15.53
N SER A 202 -6.75 3.47 16.40
CA SER A 202 -6.22 4.83 16.22
C SER A 202 -4.68 4.79 16.10
N ALA A 203 -4.15 5.38 15.03
CA ALA A 203 -2.71 5.48 14.82
C ALA A 203 -1.99 6.38 15.85
N GLU A 204 -0.89 5.87 16.41
CA GLU A 204 0.14 6.65 17.09
C GLU A 204 1.02 7.44 16.10
N ILE A 205 1.67 8.50 16.57
CA ILE A 205 2.82 9.12 15.89
C ILE A 205 4.11 8.59 16.51
N ILE A 206 4.95 7.96 15.68
CA ILE A 206 6.24 7.37 16.11
C ILE A 206 7.40 8.29 15.72
N PHE A 207 7.98 8.98 16.71
CA PHE A 207 9.18 9.78 16.53
C PHE A 207 10.43 8.99 16.93
N GLY A 208 11.33 8.73 15.98
CA GLY A 208 12.70 8.31 16.29
C GLY A 208 13.50 9.47 16.85
N THR A 209 13.93 9.34 18.10
CA THR A 209 14.67 10.36 18.85
C THR A 209 16.08 9.89 19.22
N LYS A 210 16.95 10.83 19.56
CA LYS A 210 18.34 10.58 19.90
C LYS A 210 18.61 10.82 21.38
N VAL A 211 18.71 9.73 22.15
CA VAL A 211 19.04 9.76 23.59
C VAL A 211 20.36 9.03 23.81
N ASP A 212 21.30 9.65 24.52
CA ASP A 212 22.66 9.12 24.77
C ASP A 212 23.40 8.60 23.52
N ASN A 213 23.16 9.28 22.39
CA ASN A 213 23.61 8.92 21.03
C ASN A 213 23.06 7.60 20.45
N ARG A 214 22.13 6.92 21.13
CA ARG A 214 21.34 5.81 20.55
C ARG A 214 20.02 6.31 19.97
N LEU A 215 19.42 5.50 19.09
CA LEU A 215 18.03 5.65 18.65
C LEU A 215 17.09 5.20 19.77
N LYS A 216 16.13 6.05 20.13
CA LYS A 216 14.99 5.74 20.99
C LYS A 216 13.70 6.14 20.28
N MET A 217 12.82 5.19 20.02
CA MET A 217 11.51 5.50 19.45
C MET A 217 10.55 5.97 20.55
N GLN A 218 9.77 7.00 20.24
CA GLN A 218 8.77 7.60 21.11
C GLN A 218 7.41 7.48 20.44
N ALA A 219 6.52 6.72 21.06
CA ALA A 219 5.12 6.61 20.65
C ALA A 219 4.31 7.73 21.31
N TRP A 220 3.67 8.57 20.49
CA TRP A 220 2.76 9.58 20.94
C TRP A 220 1.33 9.14 20.63
N ARG A 221 0.51 8.96 21.67
CA ARG A 221 -0.90 8.58 21.57
C ARG A 221 -1.77 9.83 21.49
N ARG A 222 -2.85 9.75 20.72
CA ARG A 222 -3.85 10.81 20.61
C ARG A 222 -4.68 10.88 21.89
N ILE A 223 -4.81 12.07 22.47
CA ILE A 223 -5.72 12.37 23.59
C ILE A 223 -6.94 13.17 23.09
N SER A 224 -6.74 14.02 22.08
CA SER A 224 -7.82 14.66 21.32
C SER A 224 -7.35 15.01 19.91
N ASN A 225 -8.23 15.64 19.12
CA ASN A 225 -7.88 16.21 17.81
C ASN A 225 -6.82 17.34 17.90
N GLU A 226 -6.57 17.89 19.09
CA GLU A 226 -5.64 19.00 19.34
C GLU A 226 -4.62 18.68 20.46
N LEU A 227 -4.50 17.42 20.87
CA LEU A 227 -3.61 17.01 21.98
C LEU A 227 -3.03 15.61 21.78
N TRP A 228 -1.70 15.54 21.81
CA TRP A 228 -0.90 14.32 21.76
C TRP A 228 -0.07 14.18 23.05
N GLU A 229 0.01 12.96 23.58
CA GLU A 229 0.76 12.64 24.81
C GLU A 229 1.76 11.51 24.53
N LEU A 230 2.98 11.64 25.08
CA LEU A 230 4.04 10.65 24.96
C LEU A 230 3.75 9.46 25.89
N ASP A 231 3.43 8.30 25.32
CA ASP A 231 3.24 7.08 26.09
C ASP A 231 4.54 6.25 26.11
N HIS A 232 5.17 6.24 27.28
CA HIS A 232 6.42 5.52 27.51
C HIS A 232 6.26 3.99 27.63
N ALA A 233 5.03 3.46 27.66
CA ALA A 233 4.78 2.03 27.81
C ALA A 233 4.56 1.29 26.47
N LEU A 234 4.18 1.99 25.39
CA LEU A 234 3.86 1.38 24.09
C LEU A 234 5.07 0.78 23.35
N ILE A 235 6.28 1.32 23.58
CA ILE A 235 7.55 0.81 23.03
C ILE A 235 8.62 0.85 24.13
N ALA A 236 9.19 -0.30 24.49
CA ALA A 236 10.32 -0.35 25.41
C ALA A 236 11.65 -0.02 24.71
N ASP A 237 12.64 0.47 25.47
CA ASP A 237 13.97 0.77 24.94
C ASP A 237 14.69 -0.49 24.42
N LEU A 238 15.17 -0.44 23.18
CA LEU A 238 15.98 -1.51 22.60
C LEU A 238 17.35 -1.58 23.32
N SER A 239 17.68 -2.76 23.85
CA SER A 239 18.93 -2.99 24.58
C SER A 239 20.17 -2.64 23.75
N ALA A 240 21.21 -2.17 24.44
CA ALA A 240 22.53 -1.97 23.83
C ALA A 240 23.14 -3.29 23.30
N GLU A 241 22.74 -4.43 23.88
CA GLU A 241 23.21 -5.76 23.50
C GLU A 241 22.53 -6.29 22.23
N SER A 242 21.24 -5.97 22.01
CA SER A 242 20.47 -6.36 20.82
C SER A 242 20.96 -5.70 19.54
N CYS A 243 21.59 -4.52 19.64
CA CYS A 243 22.35 -3.91 18.54
C CYS A 243 23.61 -3.18 19.06
N PRO A 244 24.75 -3.90 19.19
CA PRO A 244 25.99 -3.34 19.76
C PRO A 244 26.66 -2.27 18.91
N THR A 245 26.42 -2.30 17.59
CA THR A 245 27.01 -1.38 16.61
C THR A 245 26.40 0.03 16.66
N ASN A 246 25.17 0.15 17.20
CA ASN A 246 24.40 1.39 17.22
C ASN A 246 24.22 2.04 15.82
N TYR A 247 24.12 1.20 14.78
CA TYR A 247 23.77 1.62 13.42
C TYR A 247 22.51 0.89 12.99
N PHE A 248 21.54 1.65 12.45
CA PHE A 248 20.22 1.15 12.12
C PHE A 248 19.87 1.43 10.66
N GLY A 249 19.11 0.51 10.07
CA GLY A 249 18.41 0.73 8.81
C GLY A 249 17.15 1.57 9.04
N ALA A 250 16.43 1.84 7.95
CA ALA A 250 15.06 2.31 8.05
C ALA A 250 14.19 1.32 8.87
N VAL A 251 13.32 1.85 9.72
CA VAL A 251 12.34 1.07 10.48
C VAL A 251 11.25 0.51 9.56
N LEU A 252 10.73 -0.66 9.92
CA LEU A 252 9.70 -1.41 9.23
C LEU A 252 8.47 -1.54 10.13
N PHE A 253 7.27 -1.43 9.57
CA PHE A 253 6.01 -1.60 10.28
C PHE A 253 5.10 -2.55 9.50
N ALA A 254 4.81 -3.71 10.06
CA ALA A 254 3.78 -4.64 9.62
C ALA A 254 3.49 -5.67 10.72
N ASP A 255 2.31 -6.29 10.68
CA ASP A 255 1.97 -7.49 11.46
C ASP A 255 2.76 -8.68 10.90
N PHE A 256 3.94 -8.98 11.47
CA PHE A 256 4.89 -9.92 10.88
C PHE A 256 4.67 -11.38 11.31
N ASP A 257 3.90 -11.64 12.39
CA ASP A 257 3.51 -12.99 12.78
C ASP A 257 2.00 -13.27 12.86
N ALA A 258 1.19 -12.38 12.27
CA ALA A 258 -0.27 -12.50 12.09
C ALA A 258 -1.04 -12.65 13.41
N ASP A 259 -0.63 -11.89 14.42
CA ASP A 259 -1.32 -11.81 15.72
C ASP A 259 -2.46 -10.77 15.72
N GLY A 260 -2.45 -9.84 14.75
CA GLY A 260 -3.44 -8.78 14.59
C GLY A 260 -3.01 -7.39 15.08
N VAL A 261 -1.77 -7.22 15.52
CA VAL A 261 -1.15 -5.93 15.88
C VAL A 261 0.05 -5.66 14.97
N VAL A 262 0.42 -4.39 14.76
CA VAL A 262 1.58 -4.04 13.92
C VAL A 262 2.88 -4.10 14.72
N ASP A 263 3.77 -5.03 14.36
CA ASP A 263 5.13 -5.10 14.92
C ASP A 263 6.02 -3.96 14.39
N ILE A 264 7.08 -3.64 15.14
CA ILE A 264 8.11 -2.67 14.72
C ILE A 264 9.44 -3.39 14.47
N GLY A 265 9.81 -3.53 13.21
CA GLY A 265 11.08 -4.14 12.79
C GLY A 265 12.19 -3.10 12.62
N LEU A 266 13.26 -3.21 13.40
CA LEU A 266 14.42 -2.32 13.32
C LEU A 266 15.69 -3.10 12.88
N PRO A 267 16.15 -2.93 11.63
CA PRO A 267 17.34 -3.61 11.12
C PRO A 267 18.63 -3.13 11.81
N CYS A 268 19.34 -4.01 12.51
CA CYS A 268 20.64 -3.70 13.11
C CYS A 268 21.76 -3.87 12.07
N CYS A 269 22.38 -2.76 11.66
CA CYS A 269 23.46 -2.73 10.68
C CYS A 269 24.81 -3.09 11.31
N ALA A 270 25.66 -3.78 10.56
CA ALA A 270 27.05 -4.05 10.96
C ALA A 270 27.91 -2.76 11.04
N ASP A 271 27.61 -1.76 10.19
CA ASP A 271 28.34 -0.50 10.13
C ASP A 271 27.47 0.67 9.61
N SER A 272 28.02 1.88 9.64
CA SER A 272 27.33 3.13 9.27
C SER A 272 26.91 3.28 7.80
N THR A 273 27.30 2.35 6.92
CA THR A 273 26.89 2.25 5.52
C THR A 273 25.74 1.26 5.30
N CYS A 274 25.36 0.51 6.34
CA CYS A 274 24.29 -0.50 6.36
C CYS A 274 24.26 -1.47 5.15
N ARG A 275 25.44 -1.89 4.68
CA ARG A 275 25.54 -2.94 3.65
C ARG A 275 25.35 -4.35 4.19
N LYS A 276 25.39 -4.55 5.51
CA LYS A 276 25.08 -5.83 6.16
C LYS A 276 24.19 -5.55 7.35
N VAL A 277 23.11 -6.31 7.44
CA VAL A 277 22.19 -6.34 8.58
C VAL A 277 22.44 -7.66 9.29
N SER A 278 22.70 -7.61 10.59
CA SER A 278 23.05 -8.80 11.39
C SER A 278 21.80 -9.52 11.90
N VAL A 279 20.76 -8.75 12.19
CA VAL A 279 19.46 -9.17 12.73
C VAL A 279 18.45 -8.05 12.49
N ILE A 280 17.17 -8.38 12.40
CA ILE A 280 16.09 -7.39 12.57
C ILE A 280 15.57 -7.58 14.00
N ASN A 281 15.74 -6.57 14.85
CA ASN A 281 15.12 -6.59 16.17
C ASN A 281 13.63 -6.25 15.96
N MET A 282 12.72 -7.09 16.42
CA MET A 282 11.27 -6.96 16.22
C MET A 282 10.57 -6.67 17.55
N TRP A 283 9.83 -5.57 17.65
CA TRP A 283 8.99 -5.27 18.81
C TRP A 283 7.59 -5.83 18.58
N ASN A 284 7.20 -6.81 19.39
CA ASN A 284 5.83 -7.30 19.44
C ASN A 284 5.12 -6.71 20.67
N HIS A 285 4.00 -6.03 20.45
CA HIS A 285 3.24 -5.34 21.50
C HIS A 285 2.63 -6.32 22.52
N ASN A 286 2.06 -7.43 22.04
CA ASN A 286 1.37 -8.41 22.89
C ASN A 286 2.30 -9.12 23.89
N ILE A 287 3.58 -9.29 23.53
CA ILE A 287 4.63 -9.82 24.40
C ILE A 287 5.29 -8.70 25.23
N GLY A 288 5.32 -7.46 24.73
CA GLY A 288 5.97 -6.33 25.37
C GLY A 288 7.50 -6.44 25.39
N ALA A 289 8.09 -7.10 24.38
CA ALA A 289 9.53 -7.34 24.29
C ALA A 289 10.07 -7.26 22.86
N TRP A 290 11.36 -6.97 22.76
CA TRP A 290 12.14 -7.09 21.53
C TRP A 290 12.57 -8.55 21.31
N GLN A 291 12.32 -9.07 20.11
CA GLN A 291 12.76 -10.39 19.64
C GLN A 291 13.79 -10.24 18.51
N ASP A 292 14.62 -11.26 18.32
CA ASP A 292 15.65 -11.27 17.27
C ASP A 292 15.21 -12.14 16.09
N PHE A 293 14.78 -11.49 15.00
CA PHE A 293 14.42 -12.11 13.73
C PHE A 293 15.67 -12.19 12.85
N HIS A 294 16.21 -13.39 12.69
CA HIS A 294 17.37 -13.64 11.84
C HIS A 294 17.00 -13.67 10.36
N ILE A 295 17.98 -13.34 9.50
CA ILE A 295 17.87 -13.44 8.05
C ILE A 295 18.84 -14.50 7.54
N THR A 296 18.34 -15.54 6.87
CA THR A 296 19.14 -16.65 6.34
C THR A 296 19.38 -16.51 4.83
N GLY A 297 20.54 -16.98 4.35
CA GLY A 297 20.87 -16.99 2.92
C GLY A 297 21.44 -15.68 2.35
N LEU A 298 21.45 -14.58 3.11
CA LEU A 298 22.22 -13.36 2.76
C LEU A 298 23.71 -13.43 3.13
N GLU A 299 24.16 -14.57 3.66
CA GLU A 299 25.51 -14.78 4.17
C GLU A 299 26.59 -14.48 3.12
N GLY A 300 27.53 -13.60 3.46
CA GLY A 300 28.61 -13.15 2.57
C GLY A 300 28.23 -12.04 1.58
N SER A 301 26.94 -11.81 1.31
CA SER A 301 26.48 -10.78 0.38
C SER A 301 26.57 -9.36 0.95
N ASP A 302 26.59 -8.35 0.07
CA ASP A 302 26.43 -6.93 0.42
C ASP A 302 25.02 -6.47 0.00
N LEU A 303 24.34 -5.73 0.86
CA LEU A 303 23.06 -5.07 0.59
C LEU A 303 23.31 -3.66 0.06
N VAL A 304 22.38 -3.19 -0.78
CA VAL A 304 22.39 -1.84 -1.32
C VAL A 304 21.64 -0.91 -0.36
N SER A 305 22.40 -0.03 0.29
CA SER A 305 21.87 1.02 1.15
C SER A 305 22.41 2.38 0.75
N LYS A 306 21.64 3.44 1.01
CA LYS A 306 21.97 4.84 0.74
C LYS A 306 21.69 5.65 2.00
N LYS A 307 22.73 6.23 2.60
CA LYS A 307 22.60 6.99 3.85
C LYS A 307 21.82 8.30 3.70
N ASP A 308 21.75 8.84 2.50
CA ASP A 308 20.95 10.01 2.13
C ASP A 308 19.50 9.67 1.72
N GLU A 309 19.21 8.42 1.37
CA GLU A 309 17.84 7.85 1.27
C GLU A 309 17.58 6.93 2.49
N GLY A 310 17.77 7.50 3.70
CA GLY A 310 17.29 6.95 4.98
C GLY A 310 17.84 5.60 5.47
N ASN A 311 18.88 5.05 4.82
CA ASN A 311 19.26 3.64 4.96
C ASN A 311 18.07 2.68 4.70
N VAL A 312 17.19 2.96 3.71
CA VAL A 312 16.11 2.03 3.34
C VAL A 312 16.71 0.79 2.63
N VAL A 313 16.92 -0.28 3.40
CA VAL A 313 17.51 -1.55 2.94
C VAL A 313 16.43 -2.55 2.49
N PHE A 314 15.31 -2.60 3.21
CA PHE A 314 14.17 -3.48 2.97
C PHE A 314 12.92 -2.67 2.67
N ARG A 315 12.00 -3.24 1.89
CA ARG A 315 10.60 -2.80 1.78
C ARG A 315 9.68 -3.98 2.05
N VAL A 316 8.56 -3.71 2.71
CA VAL A 316 7.63 -4.74 3.19
C VAL A 316 6.48 -4.94 2.21
N GLY A 317 6.03 -6.19 2.06
CA GLY A 317 4.79 -6.53 1.34
C GLY A 317 4.60 -8.04 1.32
N ASP A 318 3.37 -8.52 1.50
CA ASP A 318 3.03 -9.94 1.37
C ASP A 318 3.11 -10.35 -0.10
N PHE A 319 4.28 -10.84 -0.53
CA PHE A 319 4.50 -11.30 -1.89
C PHE A 319 3.97 -12.73 -2.04
N SER A 320 4.16 -13.59 -1.04
CA SER A 320 3.72 -14.99 -1.06
C SER A 320 2.19 -15.16 -1.17
N LEU A 321 1.44 -14.15 -0.69
CA LEU A 321 -0.01 -14.13 -0.46
C LEU A 321 -0.48 -15.15 0.60
N ASP A 322 0.37 -15.48 1.58
CA ASP A 322 0.06 -16.41 2.67
C ASP A 322 -0.43 -15.74 3.97
N GLY A 323 -0.41 -14.40 4.03
CA GLY A 323 -0.81 -13.60 5.19
C GLY A 323 0.37 -13.11 6.05
N TYR A 324 1.61 -13.46 5.71
CA TYR A 324 2.80 -13.06 6.45
C TYR A 324 3.69 -12.14 5.60
N PRO A 325 3.85 -10.85 5.97
CA PRO A 325 4.56 -9.88 5.15
C PRO A 325 6.02 -10.27 4.88
N ASP A 326 6.37 -10.37 3.59
CA ASP A 326 7.72 -10.62 3.11
C ASP A 326 8.52 -9.31 3.01
N LEU A 327 9.84 -9.43 2.77
CA LEU A 327 10.72 -8.29 2.48
C LEU A 327 11.32 -8.39 1.07
N ILE A 328 11.47 -7.25 0.39
CA ILE A 328 12.33 -7.13 -0.79
C ILE A 328 13.56 -6.28 -0.47
N ALA A 329 14.72 -6.75 -0.94
CA ALA A 329 16.02 -6.06 -0.83
C ALA A 329 16.73 -6.00 -2.17
N LEU A 330 17.67 -5.06 -2.31
CA LEU A 330 18.67 -5.09 -3.39
C LEU A 330 19.96 -5.71 -2.87
N VAL A 331 20.35 -6.85 -3.44
CA VAL A 331 21.61 -7.54 -3.16
C VAL A 331 22.64 -7.18 -4.22
N ARG A 332 23.85 -6.84 -3.78
CA ARG A 332 25.01 -6.52 -4.60
C ARG A 332 25.98 -7.70 -4.62
N GLU A 333 26.02 -8.37 -5.75
CA GLU A 333 27.09 -9.29 -6.13
C GLU A 333 28.03 -8.57 -7.12
N LYS A 334 28.14 -9.08 -8.36
CA LYS A 334 28.73 -8.37 -9.51
C LYS A 334 27.80 -7.28 -10.06
N THR A 335 26.49 -7.51 -9.97
CA THR A 335 25.41 -6.58 -10.31
C THR A 335 24.53 -6.34 -9.07
N GLN A 336 23.64 -5.35 -9.14
CA GLN A 336 22.62 -5.11 -8.12
C GLN A 336 21.33 -5.81 -8.57
N ASN A 337 20.81 -6.74 -7.77
CA ASN A 337 19.67 -7.59 -8.12
C ASN A 337 18.59 -7.51 -7.03
N PRO A 338 17.29 -7.41 -7.39
CA PRO A 338 16.21 -7.58 -6.43
C PRO A 338 16.18 -9.03 -5.95
N MET A 339 16.06 -9.20 -4.63
CA MET A 339 15.94 -10.47 -3.95
C MET A 339 14.78 -10.37 -2.95
N ILE A 340 13.98 -11.43 -2.87
CA ILE A 340 12.83 -11.53 -1.97
C ILE A 340 13.23 -12.43 -0.80
N LEU A 341 12.81 -12.04 0.40
CA LEU A 341 13.10 -12.68 1.67
C LEU A 341 11.75 -13.10 2.24
N GLU A 342 11.46 -14.39 2.16
CA GLU A 342 10.16 -14.93 2.55
C GLU A 342 10.06 -15.05 4.07
N ASN A 343 8.91 -14.68 4.61
CA ASN A 343 8.62 -14.76 6.05
C ASN A 343 8.22 -16.19 6.40
N VAL A 344 9.11 -16.94 7.04
CA VAL A 344 8.92 -18.38 7.33
C VAL A 344 8.85 -18.67 8.83
N PRO A 345 8.04 -19.66 9.27
CA PRO A 345 8.00 -20.09 10.67
C PRO A 345 9.37 -20.54 11.17
N CYS A 346 9.82 -19.98 12.29
CA CYS A 346 11.08 -20.41 12.90
C CYS A 346 10.83 -21.63 13.81
N THR A 347 11.56 -22.71 13.59
CA THR A 347 11.45 -23.95 14.40
C THR A 347 12.71 -24.25 15.22
N ASP A 348 13.75 -23.44 15.02
CA ASP A 348 15.11 -23.56 15.51
C ASP A 348 15.62 -22.25 16.17
N CYS A 349 14.79 -21.21 16.28
CA CYS A 349 15.15 -19.92 16.89
C CYS A 349 15.41 -20.04 18.40
N ILE A 350 16.56 -19.54 18.83
CA ILE A 350 16.97 -19.47 20.24
C ILE A 350 16.31 -18.26 20.95
N SER A 351 15.86 -17.26 20.18
CA SER A 351 15.38 -15.94 20.62
C SER A 351 13.90 -15.88 21.05
N ASN A 352 13.22 -17.02 21.20
CA ASN A 352 11.74 -17.14 21.30
C ASN A 352 10.97 -16.55 20.10
N ALA A 353 11.64 -16.16 19.01
CA ALA A 353 11.00 -15.63 17.81
C ALA A 353 10.13 -16.68 17.11
N SER A 354 8.89 -16.28 16.77
CA SER A 354 7.93 -17.09 16.02
C SER A 354 8.32 -17.25 14.54
N ARG A 355 8.98 -16.24 13.98
CA ARG A 355 9.30 -16.09 12.55
C ARG A 355 10.77 -15.78 12.29
N ARG A 356 11.20 -16.01 11.05
CA ARG A 356 12.50 -15.60 10.48
C ARG A 356 12.34 -15.24 9.01
N PHE A 357 13.32 -14.56 8.43
CA PHE A 357 13.35 -14.28 6.99
C PHE A 357 14.34 -15.20 6.26
N GLU A 358 13.94 -15.75 5.12
CA GLU A 358 14.76 -16.67 4.33
C GLU A 358 14.85 -16.26 2.86
N LEU A 359 16.06 -16.23 2.28
CA LEU A 359 16.27 -15.82 0.90
C LEU A 359 15.57 -16.76 -0.10
N ARG A 360 14.57 -16.23 -0.81
CA ARG A 360 13.86 -16.94 -1.87
C ARG A 360 14.80 -17.23 -3.05
N THR A 361 15.17 -18.49 -3.20
CA THR A 361 16.06 -18.94 -4.30
C THR A 361 15.33 -19.37 -5.58
N SER A 362 14.00 -19.56 -5.55
CA SER A 362 13.22 -19.96 -6.73
C SER A 362 11.71 -19.58 -6.70
N PRO A 363 11.08 -19.33 -7.86
CA PRO A 363 11.73 -19.00 -9.13
C PRO A 363 12.53 -17.70 -9.00
N ARG A 364 13.56 -17.51 -9.84
CA ARG A 364 14.34 -16.27 -9.85
C ARG A 364 13.55 -15.18 -10.57
N LEU A 365 13.59 -13.95 -10.06
CA LEU A 365 13.00 -12.79 -10.72
C LEU A 365 13.66 -12.55 -12.09
N ILE A 366 12.86 -12.58 -13.16
CA ILE A 366 13.33 -12.39 -14.55
C ILE A 366 13.30 -10.90 -14.87
N GLN A 367 14.48 -10.29 -14.96
CA GLN A 367 14.63 -8.86 -15.25
C GLN A 367 14.39 -8.58 -16.76
N PRO A 368 13.80 -7.42 -17.12
CA PRO A 368 13.79 -6.92 -18.49
C PRO A 368 15.20 -6.83 -19.10
N ALA A 369 15.28 -6.85 -20.44
CA ALA A 369 16.57 -6.82 -21.14
C ALA A 369 17.35 -5.52 -20.90
N ASP A 370 16.69 -4.35 -20.99
CA ASP A 370 17.28 -3.03 -20.70
C ASP A 370 17.79 -2.93 -19.26
N VAL A 371 17.02 -3.44 -18.30
CA VAL A 371 17.39 -3.52 -16.88
C VAL A 371 18.65 -4.37 -16.69
N SER A 372 18.71 -5.53 -17.36
CA SER A 372 19.82 -6.48 -17.28
C SER A 372 21.14 -5.95 -17.85
N LEU A 373 21.10 -4.92 -18.70
CA LEU A 373 22.26 -4.21 -19.24
C LEU A 373 22.65 -2.97 -18.39
N GLY A 374 21.78 -2.56 -17.46
CA GLY A 374 21.93 -1.37 -16.65
C GLY A 374 22.45 -1.64 -15.23
N GLN A 375 22.13 -0.74 -14.31
CA GLN A 375 22.36 -0.90 -12.88
C GLN A 375 21.17 -0.39 -12.07
N ILE A 376 20.46 -1.34 -11.45
CA ILE A 376 19.34 -1.06 -10.53
C ILE A 376 19.84 -0.23 -9.32
N GLN A 377 19.05 0.78 -8.93
CA GLN A 377 19.32 1.74 -7.85
C GLN A 377 18.29 1.66 -6.71
N LEU A 378 17.07 1.19 -6.99
CA LEU A 378 16.00 0.92 -6.04
C LEU A 378 15.08 -0.19 -6.59
N ALA A 379 14.56 -1.03 -5.70
CA ALA A 379 13.48 -1.97 -5.98
C ALA A 379 12.41 -1.87 -4.88
N SER A 380 11.14 -2.07 -5.25
CA SER A 380 9.99 -2.06 -4.36
C SER A 380 8.94 -3.05 -4.85
N PHE A 381 8.08 -3.54 -3.94
CA PHE A 381 6.82 -4.15 -4.35
C PHE A 381 5.87 -3.10 -4.94
N PHE A 382 5.02 -3.53 -5.87
CA PHE A 382 3.98 -2.74 -6.52
C PHE A 382 2.93 -3.69 -7.12
N ASP A 383 1.64 -3.33 -7.15
CA ASP A 383 0.56 -4.16 -7.71
C ASP A 383 0.15 -3.60 -9.08
N LEU A 384 0.77 -4.08 -10.16
CA LEU A 384 0.49 -3.60 -11.52
C LEU A 384 -0.80 -4.28 -12.01
N LYS A 385 -1.72 -3.50 -12.58
CA LYS A 385 -3.11 -3.88 -12.92
C LYS A 385 -4.07 -3.89 -11.72
N GLU A 386 -3.58 -3.62 -10.50
CA GLU A 386 -4.37 -3.77 -9.26
C GLU A 386 -5.04 -5.17 -9.14
N ASP A 387 -4.36 -6.22 -9.63
CA ASP A 387 -4.89 -7.59 -9.65
C ASP A 387 -4.63 -8.37 -8.37
N GLY A 388 -3.87 -7.80 -7.42
CA GLY A 388 -3.55 -8.36 -6.11
C GLY A 388 -2.24 -9.14 -6.08
N THR A 389 -1.59 -9.34 -7.24
CA THR A 389 -0.23 -9.89 -7.31
C THR A 389 0.79 -8.76 -7.10
N LEU A 390 1.68 -8.90 -6.11
CA LEU A 390 2.82 -7.97 -6.02
C LEU A 390 3.86 -8.30 -7.11
N ASP A 391 4.00 -7.38 -8.06
CA ASP A 391 5.15 -7.22 -8.96
C ASP A 391 6.33 -6.55 -8.26
N VAL A 392 7.46 -6.42 -8.97
CA VAL A 392 8.60 -5.61 -8.51
C VAL A 392 8.82 -4.41 -9.43
N LEU A 393 8.56 -3.23 -8.89
CA LEU A 393 8.90 -1.92 -9.44
C LEU A 393 10.42 -1.68 -9.32
N LEU A 394 11.07 -1.32 -10.42
CA LEU A 394 12.51 -1.07 -10.49
C LEU A 394 12.81 0.35 -10.95
N GLU A 395 13.72 1.01 -10.23
CA GLU A 395 14.44 2.19 -10.70
C GLU A 395 15.88 1.80 -10.98
N TYR A 396 16.37 2.13 -12.18
CA TYR A 396 17.70 1.77 -12.64
C TYR A 396 18.35 2.89 -13.45
N LYS A 397 19.67 2.81 -13.59
CA LYS A 397 20.40 3.48 -14.67
C LYS A 397 20.47 2.54 -15.85
N ASP A 398 20.08 3.00 -17.03
CA ASP A 398 20.27 2.21 -18.26
C ASP A 398 21.71 2.30 -18.79
N ALA A 399 21.95 1.70 -19.97
CA ALA A 399 23.26 1.70 -20.61
C ALA A 399 23.81 3.11 -20.88
N ASP A 400 22.92 4.08 -21.17
CA ASP A 400 23.26 5.49 -21.41
C ASP A 400 23.45 6.28 -20.09
N GLN A 401 23.48 5.60 -18.94
CA GLN A 401 23.51 6.15 -17.58
C GLN A 401 22.30 7.04 -17.22
N SER A 402 21.24 6.99 -18.02
CA SER A 402 20.00 7.73 -17.77
C SER A 402 19.16 6.97 -16.73
N MET A 403 18.50 7.72 -15.83
CA MET A 403 17.56 7.12 -14.89
C MET A 403 16.30 6.68 -15.64
N ALA A 404 15.83 5.46 -15.35
CA ALA A 404 14.63 4.89 -15.93
C ALA A 404 13.87 4.02 -14.91
N VAL A 405 12.59 3.79 -15.19
CA VAL A 405 11.67 2.97 -14.40
C VAL A 405 11.06 1.88 -15.27
N ASP A 406 11.02 0.65 -14.75
CA ASP A 406 10.49 -0.54 -15.42
C ASP A 406 10.05 -1.58 -14.35
N PHE A 407 9.47 -2.71 -14.75
CA PHE A 407 8.85 -3.68 -13.84
C PHE A 407 9.31 -5.12 -14.15
N ILE A 408 9.59 -5.89 -13.11
CA ILE A 408 9.54 -7.36 -13.20
C ILE A 408 8.09 -7.76 -12.99
N LYS A 409 7.41 -8.04 -14.10
CA LYS A 409 6.03 -8.53 -14.09
C LYS A 409 6.02 -9.98 -13.58
N CYS A 410 5.30 -10.22 -12.50
CA CYS A 410 5.10 -11.53 -11.90
C CYS A 410 3.79 -12.13 -12.41
N GLU A 411 3.79 -13.43 -12.75
CA GLU A 411 2.55 -14.10 -13.14
C GLU A 411 1.69 -14.46 -11.93
N ASP A 412 0.37 -14.50 -12.16
CA ASP A 412 -0.67 -14.92 -11.21
C ASP A 412 -0.27 -16.25 -10.54
N LYS A 413 -0.30 -16.26 -9.19
CA LYS A 413 0.17 -17.37 -8.35
C LYS A 413 -0.85 -18.51 -8.21
N GLY A 414 -2.03 -18.38 -8.85
CA GLY A 414 -3.04 -19.42 -8.98
C GLY A 414 -4.10 -19.35 -7.88
N ASP A 415 -4.37 -20.46 -7.20
CA ASP A 415 -5.46 -20.56 -6.21
C ASP A 415 -5.22 -19.79 -4.88
N THR A 416 -4.18 -18.95 -4.83
CA THR A 416 -3.96 -17.94 -3.78
C THR A 416 -4.99 -16.82 -3.89
N THR A 417 -5.34 -16.22 -2.76
CA THR A 417 -6.34 -15.14 -2.72
C THR A 417 -5.90 -13.98 -1.84
N PHE A 418 -6.44 -12.80 -2.13
CA PHE A 418 -6.09 -11.56 -1.45
C PHE A 418 -7.32 -10.76 -1.03
N LEU A 419 -7.12 -9.82 -0.11
CA LEU A 419 -8.00 -8.67 0.12
C LEU A 419 -7.14 -7.40 0.07
N LYS A 420 -7.46 -6.51 -0.88
CA LYS A 420 -6.82 -5.19 -0.97
C LYS A 420 -7.73 -4.15 -0.33
N VAL A 421 -7.23 -3.38 0.63
CA VAL A 421 -8.01 -2.35 1.35
C VAL A 421 -7.40 -0.97 1.11
N GLN A 422 -8.23 -0.03 0.67
CA GLN A 422 -7.86 1.38 0.50
C GLN A 422 -8.84 2.25 1.28
N VAL A 423 -8.33 3.20 2.07
CA VAL A 423 -9.15 4.12 2.85
C VAL A 423 -9.03 5.53 2.29
N PHE A 424 -10.16 6.10 1.88
CA PHE A 424 -10.28 7.45 1.32
C PHE A 424 -11.15 8.34 2.22
N SER A 425 -11.24 9.66 1.98
CA SER A 425 -12.00 10.58 2.84
C SER A 425 -13.53 10.57 2.61
N SER A 426 -14.27 10.81 3.70
CA SER A 426 -15.55 10.24 4.23
C SER A 426 -16.93 10.12 3.47
N SER A 427 -17.74 9.05 3.75
CA SER A 427 -19.25 9.02 3.97
C SER A 427 -19.98 7.62 3.86
N CYS A 428 -21.07 7.28 4.62
CA CYS A 428 -22.20 6.28 4.36
C CYS A 428 -22.17 4.72 4.63
N ASP A 429 -22.37 4.27 5.89
CA ASP A 429 -22.94 2.98 6.48
C ASP A 429 -22.45 1.53 6.09
N GLN A 430 -22.51 0.38 6.84
CA GLN A 430 -22.79 -0.14 8.23
C GLN A 430 -22.51 -1.71 8.25
N PHE A 431 -22.40 -2.59 9.30
CA PHE A 431 -22.37 -2.58 10.79
C PHE A 431 -21.95 -3.98 11.45
N CYS A 432 -21.54 -3.95 12.74
CA CYS A 432 -21.68 -4.95 13.85
C CYS A 432 -21.31 -6.47 13.76
N GLY A 433 -20.04 -6.86 14.05
CA GLY A 433 -19.73 -7.78 15.20
C GLY A 433 -19.38 -9.30 15.03
N SER A 434 -18.18 -9.69 15.54
CA SER A 434 -17.77 -10.87 16.37
C SER A 434 -18.34 -12.29 16.15
N THR A 435 -17.58 -13.41 16.26
CA THR A 435 -16.11 -13.73 16.28
C THR A 435 -15.91 -15.27 16.16
N LYS A 436 -14.80 -15.72 15.55
CA LYS A 436 -14.10 -17.01 15.85
C LYS A 436 -12.69 -17.01 15.25
N THR A 437 -11.88 -18.04 15.54
CA THR A 437 -10.45 -18.16 15.15
C THR A 437 -10.22 -18.01 13.64
N LYS A 438 -9.17 -17.27 13.29
CA LYS A 438 -8.86 -16.70 11.98
C LYS A 438 -7.34 -16.61 11.79
N ILE A 439 -6.87 -16.39 10.56
CA ILE A 439 -5.69 -15.54 10.32
C ILE A 439 -6.15 -14.10 10.56
N VAL A 440 -5.53 -13.40 11.50
CA VAL A 440 -5.75 -11.97 11.72
C VAL A 440 -4.52 -11.26 11.16
N GLY A 441 -4.74 -10.27 10.29
CA GLY A 441 -3.67 -9.42 9.78
C GLY A 441 -4.07 -7.97 9.99
N SER A 442 -3.17 -7.18 10.56
CA SER A 442 -3.30 -5.73 10.66
C SER A 442 -2.31 -5.02 9.73
N GLN A 443 -2.77 -3.94 9.10
CA GLN A 443 -1.91 -3.10 8.27
C GLN A 443 -2.47 -1.67 8.21
N CYS A 444 -1.67 -0.70 8.62
CA CYS A 444 -2.00 0.71 8.46
C CYS A 444 -1.63 1.21 7.06
N GLN A 445 -2.41 2.15 6.55
CA GLN A 445 -2.00 2.96 5.40
C GLN A 445 -0.92 3.95 5.87
N MET A 446 0.34 3.53 5.72
CA MET A 446 1.50 4.30 6.18
C MET A 446 1.65 5.64 5.43
N PRO A 447 2.25 6.67 6.08
CA PRO A 447 2.68 7.88 5.40
C PRO A 447 3.44 7.61 4.10
N GLN A 448 3.05 8.29 3.03
CA GLN A 448 3.70 8.23 1.72
C GLN A 448 5.19 8.61 1.74
N THR A 449 5.64 9.37 2.75
CA THR A 449 7.03 9.82 2.90
C THR A 449 7.65 9.49 4.25
N THR A 450 8.82 8.87 4.17
CA THR A 450 10.08 9.65 4.28
C THR A 450 11.18 8.90 3.52
N HIS A 451 12.23 9.61 3.08
CA HIS A 451 13.48 9.05 2.53
C HIS A 451 13.35 8.02 1.41
N ARG A 452 12.30 8.11 0.59
CA ARG A 452 11.97 7.13 -0.46
C ARG A 452 11.79 5.71 0.06
N ALA A 453 11.20 5.57 1.25
CA ALA A 453 10.70 4.29 1.75
C ALA A 453 9.76 3.63 0.72
N LEU A 454 8.89 4.41 0.07
CA LEU A 454 7.90 3.95 -0.92
C LEU A 454 7.02 2.82 -0.34
N HIS A 455 6.15 3.20 0.58
CA HIS A 455 5.08 2.34 1.10
C HIS A 455 3.87 2.37 0.16
N THR A 456 3.21 1.23 -0.04
CA THR A 456 2.02 1.11 -0.91
C THR A 456 0.89 2.05 -0.44
N PRO A 457 0.09 2.65 -1.35
CA PRO A 457 -1.04 3.52 -0.98
C PRO A 457 -2.29 2.71 -0.56
N PHE A 458 -2.07 1.46 -0.16
CA PHE A 458 -3.08 0.45 0.13
C PHE A 458 -2.52 -0.56 1.14
N ALA A 459 -3.41 -1.16 1.91
CA ALA A 459 -3.14 -2.41 2.59
C ALA A 459 -3.44 -3.58 1.63
N LEU A 460 -2.61 -4.62 1.66
CA LEU A 460 -2.81 -5.85 0.90
C LEU A 460 -2.56 -7.04 1.81
N PHE A 461 -3.63 -7.78 2.09
CA PHE A 461 -3.59 -9.00 2.87
C PHE A 461 -3.62 -10.20 1.93
N GLY A 462 -2.58 -11.03 1.93
CA GLY A 462 -2.71 -12.40 1.48
C GLY A 462 -3.64 -13.16 2.43
N LEU A 463 -4.44 -14.05 1.87
CA LEU A 463 -5.41 -14.87 2.61
C LEU A 463 -5.12 -16.37 2.44
N GLY A 464 -3.96 -16.71 1.89
CA GLY A 464 -3.60 -18.06 1.50
C GLY A 464 -4.51 -18.60 0.39
N ARG A 465 -4.66 -19.92 0.37
CA ARG A 465 -5.42 -20.64 -0.68
C ARG A 465 -6.87 -20.91 -0.27
N SER A 466 -7.77 -20.61 -1.20
CA SER A 466 -9.19 -21.02 -1.15
C SER A 466 -10.03 -20.66 0.11
N PRO A 467 -9.86 -19.50 0.80
CA PRO A 467 -10.89 -19.02 1.71
C PRO A 467 -12.19 -18.75 0.94
N ASN A 468 -13.34 -19.05 1.56
CA ASN A 468 -14.65 -18.84 0.93
C ASN A 468 -15.17 -17.41 1.12
N PHE A 469 -14.85 -16.80 2.27
CA PHE A 469 -15.20 -15.43 2.63
C PHE A 469 -14.29 -14.97 3.79
N VAL A 470 -14.00 -13.67 3.83
CA VAL A 470 -13.39 -13.02 5.00
C VAL A 470 -14.50 -12.69 5.99
N ASP A 471 -14.52 -13.40 7.12
CA ASP A 471 -15.53 -13.32 8.19
C ASP A 471 -15.83 -11.89 8.64
N TYR A 472 -14.75 -11.15 8.94
CA TYR A 472 -14.76 -9.77 9.42
C TYR A 472 -13.56 -9.02 8.87
N VAL A 473 -13.77 -7.78 8.45
CA VAL A 473 -12.73 -6.76 8.23
C VAL A 473 -13.00 -5.63 9.22
N HIS A 474 -11.95 -5.24 9.97
CA HIS A 474 -11.98 -4.22 11.00
C HIS A 474 -11.17 -3.02 10.50
N ILE A 475 -11.73 -1.81 10.56
CA ILE A 475 -11.10 -0.61 9.99
C ILE A 475 -11.22 0.55 10.97
N GLY A 476 -10.09 1.19 11.25
CA GLY A 476 -9.98 2.39 12.07
C GLY A 476 -9.98 3.68 11.28
N SER A 477 -10.29 4.78 11.95
CA SER A 477 -9.91 6.13 11.53
C SER A 477 -9.50 6.89 12.81
N PRO A 478 -8.31 7.52 12.85
CA PRO A 478 -7.69 8.04 14.07
C PRO A 478 -8.29 9.38 14.51
N ARG A 479 -9.61 9.49 14.54
CA ARG A 479 -10.37 10.68 14.93
C ARG A 479 -10.77 10.56 16.40
N VAL A 480 -10.98 11.67 17.09
CA VAL A 480 -11.64 11.67 18.41
C VAL A 480 -12.96 12.46 18.31
N PRO A 481 -14.10 11.91 18.80
CA PRO A 481 -15.35 12.65 18.88
C PRO A 481 -15.18 13.91 19.74
N LEU A 482 -15.81 15.03 19.34
CA LEU A 482 -15.72 16.28 20.11
C LEU A 482 -16.23 16.10 21.54
N ALA A 483 -15.54 16.73 22.51
CA ALA A 483 -15.81 16.54 23.94
C ALA A 483 -17.28 16.86 24.30
N GLY A 484 -17.99 15.86 24.82
CA GLY A 484 -19.44 15.92 25.08
C GLY A 484 -20.30 15.15 24.06
N SER A 485 -19.72 14.72 22.95
CA SER A 485 -20.34 13.79 21.99
C SER A 485 -20.39 12.37 22.56
N LEU A 486 -21.58 11.76 22.61
CA LEU A 486 -21.78 10.39 23.14
C LEU A 486 -21.52 9.28 22.11
N TYR A 487 -21.11 9.63 20.88
CA TYR A 487 -21.02 8.70 19.75
C TYR A 487 -19.70 7.91 19.71
N TYR A 488 -19.54 6.99 20.68
CA TYR A 488 -18.59 5.89 20.59
C TYR A 488 -18.97 4.96 19.43
N GLY A 489 -18.43 5.24 18.24
CA GLY A 489 -18.73 4.50 17.01
C GLY A 489 -18.22 5.15 15.72
N ASN A 490 -17.91 6.44 15.74
CA ASN A 490 -17.44 7.18 14.55
C ASN A 490 -16.07 6.68 14.06
N GLN A 491 -15.29 6.07 14.96
CA GLN A 491 -13.87 5.72 14.76
C GLN A 491 -13.66 4.33 14.13
N HIS A 492 -14.58 3.37 14.34
CA HIS A 492 -14.39 1.97 13.97
C HIS A 492 -15.49 1.50 13.00
N TYR A 493 -15.11 0.77 11.96
CA TYR A 493 -16.02 0.15 11.01
C TYR A 493 -15.79 -1.35 10.89
N TYR A 494 -16.89 -2.07 10.69
CA TYR A 494 -16.92 -3.53 10.69
C TYR A 494 -17.71 -4.02 9.49
N LEU A 495 -17.02 -4.73 8.61
CA LEU A 495 -17.62 -5.42 7.46
C LEU A 495 -17.61 -6.91 7.72
N LYS A 496 -18.54 -7.65 7.09
CA LYS A 496 -18.65 -9.10 7.20
C LYS A 496 -18.72 -9.78 5.84
N GLN A 497 -18.32 -11.05 5.81
CA GLN A 497 -18.52 -11.94 4.67
C GLN A 497 -18.03 -11.34 3.34
N ILE A 498 -16.88 -10.66 3.40
CA ILE A 498 -16.26 -10.04 2.22
C ILE A 498 -15.71 -11.15 1.32
N VAL A 499 -16.00 -11.06 0.03
CA VAL A 499 -15.53 -12.04 -0.96
C VAL A 499 -14.04 -11.81 -1.21
N PRO A 500 -13.17 -12.85 -1.18
CA PRO A 500 -11.76 -12.72 -1.54
C PRO A 500 -11.57 -12.36 -3.02
N ASN A 501 -10.34 -12.00 -3.40
CA ASN A 501 -9.99 -11.48 -4.73
C ASN A 501 -10.79 -10.23 -5.05
N SER A 502 -10.75 -9.29 -4.11
CA SER A 502 -11.50 -8.05 -4.16
C SER A 502 -10.69 -6.87 -3.65
N ARG A 503 -11.04 -5.71 -4.19
CA ARG A 503 -10.60 -4.40 -3.74
C ARG A 503 -11.72 -3.76 -2.94
N LEU A 504 -11.47 -3.59 -1.66
CA LEU A 504 -12.38 -2.99 -0.69
C LEU A 504 -11.96 -1.54 -0.46
N ILE A 505 -12.77 -0.62 -0.98
CA ILE A 505 -12.63 0.81 -0.73
C ILE A 505 -13.53 1.19 0.44
N VAL A 506 -12.95 1.78 1.48
CA VAL A 506 -13.66 2.19 2.69
C VAL A 506 -13.44 3.67 2.97
N VAL A 507 -14.43 4.29 3.59
CA VAL A 507 -14.54 5.74 3.67
C VAL A 507 -15.16 6.11 5.03
N PRO A 508 -14.50 6.87 5.92
CA PRO A 508 -14.96 7.19 7.28
C PRO A 508 -16.18 8.13 7.28
N PRO A 509 -16.67 8.64 8.43
CA PRO A 509 -17.64 9.73 8.46
C PRO A 509 -16.98 11.12 8.42
N LYS A 510 -17.72 12.15 7.98
CA LYS A 510 -17.25 13.55 7.99
C LYS A 510 -17.67 14.23 9.30
N GLY A 511 -16.71 14.85 10.00
CA GLY A 511 -16.94 15.46 11.32
C GLY A 511 -17.55 14.46 12.31
N ASP A 512 -18.51 14.92 13.12
CA ASP A 512 -19.23 14.08 14.10
C ASP A 512 -20.21 13.07 13.50
N GLY A 513 -20.24 12.89 12.17
CA GLY A 513 -21.09 11.88 11.52
C GLY A 513 -20.75 10.44 11.96
N ILE A 514 -21.70 9.52 11.78
CA ILE A 514 -21.54 8.09 12.16
C ILE A 514 -21.42 7.15 10.96
N HIS A 515 -21.55 7.69 9.74
CA HIS A 515 -21.81 6.93 8.53
C HIS A 515 -20.53 6.68 7.70
N TRP A 516 -20.16 5.41 7.50
CA TRP A 516 -18.95 4.88 6.82
C TRP A 516 -19.22 4.12 5.50
N GLN A 517 -18.74 4.53 4.32
CA GLN A 517 -18.91 3.74 3.08
C GLN A 517 -18.03 2.50 3.08
N SER A 518 -18.55 1.47 2.43
CA SER A 518 -17.75 0.48 1.71
C SER A 518 -18.18 0.41 0.25
N ARG A 519 -17.21 0.16 -0.64
CA ARG A 519 -17.43 -0.29 -2.01
C ARG A 519 -16.54 -1.49 -2.26
N LEU A 520 -17.15 -2.60 -2.68
CA LEU A 520 -16.44 -3.82 -2.99
C LEU A 520 -16.37 -4.00 -4.51
N TYR A 521 -15.16 -3.95 -5.05
CA TYR A 521 -14.87 -4.23 -6.45
C TYR A 521 -14.30 -5.65 -6.53
N LEU A 522 -14.93 -6.53 -7.31
CA LEU A 522 -14.48 -7.91 -7.47
C LEU A 522 -13.50 -8.01 -8.64
N THR A 523 -12.29 -8.51 -8.40
CA THR A 523 -11.30 -8.75 -9.46
C THR A 523 -11.70 -10.01 -10.22
N PRO A 524 -12.08 -9.94 -11.51
CA PRO A 524 -12.69 -11.06 -12.22
C PRO A 524 -11.65 -12.10 -12.63
N SER A 525 -11.47 -13.14 -11.81
CA SER A 525 -10.56 -14.26 -12.09
C SER A 525 -10.70 -14.78 -13.53
N GLN A 526 -9.56 -15.03 -14.18
CA GLN A 526 -9.51 -15.50 -15.57
C GLN A 526 -10.27 -16.83 -15.77
N LEU A 527 -10.34 -17.64 -14.71
CA LEU A 527 -11.09 -18.90 -14.65
C LEU A 527 -12.60 -18.72 -14.89
N ILE A 528 -13.18 -17.53 -14.67
CA ILE A 528 -14.61 -17.26 -14.94
C ILE A 528 -14.91 -17.42 -16.44
N LYS A 529 -14.03 -16.95 -17.33
CA LYS A 529 -14.20 -17.09 -18.78
C LYS A 529 -14.15 -18.57 -19.21
N GLN A 530 -13.23 -19.34 -18.64
CA GLN A 530 -13.09 -20.78 -18.91
C GLN A 530 -14.27 -21.58 -18.34
N SER A 531 -14.70 -21.28 -17.11
CA SER A 531 -15.82 -21.92 -16.44
C SER A 531 -17.14 -21.66 -17.17
N LEU A 532 -17.34 -20.44 -17.68
CA LEU A 532 -18.49 -20.09 -18.52
C LEU A 532 -18.48 -20.85 -19.85
N MET A 533 -17.31 -21.00 -20.50
CA MET A 533 -17.16 -21.82 -21.71
C MET A 533 -17.51 -23.30 -21.45
N VAL A 534 -17.06 -23.86 -20.33
CA VAL A 534 -17.39 -25.24 -19.92
C VAL A 534 -18.88 -25.38 -19.63
N LEU A 535 -19.48 -24.46 -18.87
CA LEU A 535 -20.90 -24.46 -18.53
C LEU A 535 -21.77 -24.38 -19.79
N ILE A 536 -21.46 -23.48 -20.73
CA ILE A 536 -22.15 -23.37 -22.03
C ILE A 536 -22.01 -24.68 -22.81
N SER A 537 -20.81 -25.28 -22.85
CA SER A 537 -20.57 -26.56 -23.53
C SER A 537 -21.40 -27.70 -22.94
N VAL A 538 -21.46 -27.83 -21.60
CA VAL A 538 -22.29 -28.83 -20.91
C VAL A 538 -23.78 -28.59 -21.18
N CYS A 539 -24.25 -27.35 -21.13
CA CYS A 539 -25.64 -27.00 -21.47
C CYS A 539 -26.00 -27.35 -22.93
N ILE A 540 -25.11 -27.12 -23.89
CA ILE A 540 -25.31 -27.51 -25.30
C ILE A 540 -25.39 -29.04 -25.44
N ILE A 541 -24.50 -29.80 -24.78
CA ILE A 541 -24.51 -31.26 -24.80
C ILE A 541 -25.82 -31.81 -24.22
N LEU A 542 -26.27 -31.29 -23.07
CA LEU A 542 -27.54 -31.69 -22.45
C LEU A 542 -28.74 -31.37 -23.37
N LEU A 543 -28.76 -30.19 -23.99
CA LEU A 543 -29.82 -29.77 -24.90
C LEU A 543 -29.87 -30.66 -26.16
N LEU A 544 -28.71 -31.04 -26.73
CA LEU A 544 -28.61 -32.00 -27.83
C LEU A 544 -29.14 -33.39 -27.43
N VAL A 545 -28.84 -33.87 -26.23
CA VAL A 545 -29.37 -35.16 -25.71
C VAL A 545 -30.89 -35.09 -25.55
N VAL A 546 -31.44 -34.01 -24.99
CA VAL A 546 -32.89 -33.80 -24.86
C VAL A 546 -33.58 -33.76 -26.23
N VAL A 547 -33.03 -33.03 -27.20
CA VAL A 547 -33.56 -32.96 -28.57
C VAL A 547 -33.51 -34.32 -29.27
N PHE A 548 -32.42 -35.08 -29.11
CA PHE A 548 -32.30 -36.43 -29.66
C PHE A 548 -33.32 -37.41 -29.06
N LEU A 549 -33.49 -37.38 -27.73
CA LEU A 549 -34.47 -38.21 -27.04
C LEU A 549 -35.90 -37.86 -27.47
N HIS A 550 -36.27 -36.58 -27.50
CA HIS A 550 -37.60 -36.14 -27.94
C HIS A 550 -37.86 -36.44 -29.42
N TYR A 551 -36.84 -36.38 -30.29
CA TYR A 551 -36.98 -36.82 -31.68
C TYR A 551 -37.23 -38.33 -31.78
N ARG A 552 -36.53 -39.14 -30.97
CA ARG A 552 -36.71 -40.60 -30.92
C ARG A 552 -38.09 -40.98 -30.38
N GLU A 553 -38.55 -40.31 -29.33
CA GLU A 553 -39.90 -40.38 -28.76
C GLU A 553 -40.96 -40.06 -29.83
N ARG A 554 -40.90 -38.88 -30.46
CA ARG A 554 -41.80 -38.49 -31.58
C ARG A 554 -41.78 -39.47 -32.75
N ARG A 555 -40.73 -40.28 -32.92
CA ARG A 555 -40.64 -41.30 -33.97
C ARG A 555 -41.31 -42.61 -33.54
N ALA A 556 -41.17 -43.02 -32.28
CA ALA A 556 -41.93 -44.13 -31.71
C ALA A 556 -43.45 -43.84 -31.73
N ASP A 557 -43.84 -42.64 -31.27
CA ASP A 557 -45.22 -42.11 -31.31
C ASP A 557 -45.88 -42.26 -32.68
N LYS A 558 -45.14 -41.96 -33.76
CA LYS A 558 -45.63 -42.09 -35.13
C LYS A 558 -45.85 -43.54 -35.54
N HIS A 559 -44.95 -44.45 -35.16
CA HIS A 559 -45.10 -45.88 -35.44
C HIS A 559 -46.25 -46.50 -34.65
N GLU A 560 -46.46 -46.11 -33.38
CA GLU A 560 -47.62 -46.58 -32.60
C GLU A 560 -48.95 -46.06 -33.16
N ARG A 561 -49.04 -44.78 -33.51
CA ARG A 561 -50.25 -44.22 -34.15
C ARG A 561 -50.56 -44.89 -35.49
N GLN A 562 -49.54 -45.23 -36.29
CA GLN A 562 -49.70 -46.03 -37.51
C GLN A 562 -50.24 -47.43 -37.18
N ALA A 563 -49.62 -48.15 -36.24
CA ALA A 563 -50.06 -49.49 -35.83
C ALA A 563 -51.50 -49.50 -35.26
N GLN A 564 -51.89 -48.48 -34.50
CA GLN A 564 -53.27 -48.30 -34.04
C GLN A 564 -54.24 -48.02 -35.19
N SER A 565 -53.88 -47.17 -36.15
CA SER A 565 -54.75 -46.87 -37.30
C SER A 565 -55.05 -48.09 -38.18
N HIS A 566 -54.12 -49.03 -38.30
CA HIS A 566 -54.35 -50.31 -38.97
C HIS A 566 -55.22 -51.30 -38.16
N ARG A 567 -55.36 -51.10 -36.85
CA ARG A 567 -56.16 -51.96 -35.96
C ARG A 567 -57.66 -51.65 -36.04
N PHE A 568 -58.02 -50.38 -36.24
CA PHE A 568 -59.41 -49.91 -36.30
C PHE A 568 -60.21 -50.31 -37.56
N HIS A 569 -59.61 -51.05 -38.49
CA HIS A 569 -60.27 -51.51 -39.72
C HIS A 569 -60.82 -52.95 -39.67
N PHE A 570 -60.71 -53.65 -38.53
CA PHE A 570 -61.14 -55.06 -38.39
C PHE A 570 -62.37 -55.29 -37.49
N ASP A 571 -62.84 -54.31 -36.72
CA ASP A 571 -64.05 -54.41 -35.87
C ASP A 571 -65.34 -53.94 -36.60
N ALA A 572 -65.32 -53.88 -37.94
CA ALA A 572 -66.39 -53.29 -38.75
C ALA A 572 -66.75 -54.13 -40.00
N MET A 573 -66.66 -55.46 -39.89
CA MET A 573 -67.00 -56.43 -40.94
C MET A 573 -67.65 -57.69 -40.37
#